data_AF-A0A097ER36-F1
#
_entry.id   AF-A0A097ER36-F1
#
_cell.length_a   1.000
_cell.length_b   1.000
_cell.length_c   1.000
_cell.angle_alpha   90.00
_cell.angle_beta   90.00
_cell.angle_gamma   90.00
#
_symmetry.space_group_name_H-M   'P 1'
#
loop_
_entity.id
_entity.type
_entity.pdbx_description
1 polymer ?
#
loop_
_entity_poly.entity_id
_entity_poly.type
_entity_poly.pdbx_seq_one_letter_code
_entity_poly.pdbx_strand_id
1 'polypeptide(L)'
;MLLNINQLIYNVTLASPNYNNGSEQNYIISNDNVATISRSIVSQQIESGDLPVTAAISLDDNKQVNFSFALKEYDLNLADTYYNALNNQFDKNQTVTATIKNWKDAIAEQLNINSDSIEKYNKLISNDYKYLKNLSTQKDLSGMPAQTLLASYLSRIDNYQQHVYSLEKTQKNLEMQLKSANESLSKIGGFTIDKKNKQNVIIVGGVVFAFILGCLAVMLKVFVTNTIRQPKAES
;
A
#
# COMPACT_ATOMS: atom_id res chain seq x y z
N MET A 1 14.29 -28.20 26.35
CA MET A 1 14.20 -26.72 26.46
C MET A 1 12.76 -26.34 26.12
N LEU A 2 11.94 -26.08 27.14
CA LEU A 2 10.50 -25.85 27.00
C LEU A 2 10.24 -24.37 26.70
N LEU A 3 9.82 -24.05 25.48
CA LEU A 3 9.37 -22.70 25.08
C LEU A 3 8.00 -22.39 25.69
N ASN A 4 8.04 -21.76 26.86
CA ASN A 4 6.99 -20.87 27.41
C ASN A 4 7.29 -19.47 26.80
N ILE A 5 6.37 -18.58 26.37
CA ILE A 5 5.23 -17.94 27.04
C ILE A 5 4.42 -17.20 25.93
N ASN A 6 3.12 -17.00 26.13
CA ASN A 6 2.22 -16.05 25.44
C ASN A 6 2.93 -14.96 24.61
N GLN A 7 2.97 -15.11 23.29
CA GLN A 7 3.46 -14.07 22.39
C GLN A 7 2.28 -13.28 21.82
N LEU A 8 2.40 -11.95 21.87
CA LEU A 8 1.52 -11.00 21.23
C LEU A 8 2.09 -10.67 19.86
N ILE A 9 1.36 -10.97 18.80
CA ILE A 9 1.76 -10.62 17.43
C ILE A 9 1.15 -9.26 17.13
N TYR A 10 2.03 -8.30 16.91
CA TYR A 10 1.68 -6.97 16.43
C TYR A 10 1.65 -7.00 14.92
N ASN A 11 0.56 -6.56 14.32
CA ASN A 11 0.45 -6.37 12.87
C ASN A 11 0.02 -4.95 12.57
N VAL A 12 0.62 -4.34 11.56
CA VAL A 12 0.18 -3.06 11.02
C VAL A 12 0.19 -3.11 9.50
N THR A 13 -0.89 -2.64 8.91
CA THR A 13 -1.00 -2.46 7.47
C THR A 13 -0.27 -1.18 7.07
N LEU A 14 0.58 -1.28 6.07
CA LEU A 14 1.36 -0.19 5.52
C LEU A 14 0.69 0.33 4.25
N ALA A 15 0.44 1.63 4.20
CA ALA A 15 0.17 2.31 2.95
C ALA A 15 1.50 2.61 2.25
N SER A 16 1.62 2.14 1.02
CA SER A 16 2.73 2.47 0.13
C SER A 16 2.74 3.97 -0.23
N PRO A 17 3.88 4.53 -0.66
CA PRO A 17 3.94 5.88 -1.20
C PRO A 17 2.88 6.08 -2.29
N ASN A 18 2.07 7.13 -2.16
CA ASN A 18 0.84 7.31 -2.93
C ASN A 18 0.52 8.78 -3.20
N TYR A 19 -0.43 9.03 -4.08
CA TYR A 19 -0.98 10.35 -4.38
C TYR A 19 -2.45 10.22 -4.79
N ASN A 20 -3.21 11.31 -4.75
CA ASN A 20 -4.59 11.33 -5.20
C ASN A 20 -4.70 11.81 -6.64
N ASN A 21 -5.46 11.09 -7.46
CA ASN A 21 -5.87 11.49 -8.81
C ASN A 21 -7.40 11.56 -8.85
N GLY A 22 -7.94 12.76 -8.64
CA GLY A 22 -9.38 12.92 -8.40
C GLY A 22 -9.81 12.23 -7.10
N SER A 23 -10.74 11.29 -7.18
CA SER A 23 -11.22 10.50 -6.04
C SER A 23 -10.44 9.20 -5.82
N GLU A 24 -9.49 8.87 -6.69
CA GLU A 24 -8.75 7.61 -6.64
C GLU A 24 -7.35 7.80 -6.04
N GLN A 25 -6.98 6.95 -5.09
CA GLN A 25 -5.61 6.87 -4.60
C GLN A 25 -4.78 6.01 -5.54
N ASN A 26 -3.64 6.54 -5.97
CA ASN A 26 -2.70 5.88 -6.85
C ASN A 26 -1.35 5.73 -6.15
N TYR A 27 -0.58 4.72 -6.53
CA TYR A 27 0.71 4.44 -5.91
C TYR A 27 1.87 5.03 -6.70
N ILE A 28 2.78 5.72 -6.00
CA ILE A 28 4.09 6.10 -6.54
C ILE A 28 4.98 4.85 -6.63
N ILE A 29 4.91 3.99 -5.61
CA ILE A 29 5.58 2.69 -5.56
C ILE A 29 4.51 1.63 -5.28
N SER A 30 4.40 0.62 -6.16
CA SER A 30 3.41 -0.44 -5.99
C SER A 30 3.62 -1.25 -4.70
N ASN A 31 2.53 -1.81 -4.17
CA ASN A 31 2.58 -2.63 -2.95
C ASN A 31 3.54 -3.83 -3.09
N ASP A 32 3.64 -4.45 -4.26
CA ASP A 32 4.57 -5.57 -4.50
C ASP A 32 6.04 -5.12 -4.38
N ASN A 33 6.36 -3.94 -4.90
CA ASN A 33 7.70 -3.35 -4.81
C ASN A 33 8.00 -2.91 -3.37
N VAL A 34 7.03 -2.28 -2.70
CA VAL A 34 7.16 -1.93 -1.27
C VAL A 34 7.42 -3.18 -0.45
N ALA A 35 6.64 -4.25 -0.61
CA ALA A 35 6.84 -5.50 0.11
C ALA A 35 8.24 -6.08 -0.14
N THR A 36 8.72 -6.05 -1.39
CA THR A 36 10.06 -6.54 -1.75
C THR A 36 11.17 -5.73 -1.08
N ILE A 37 11.10 -4.40 -1.17
CA ILE A 37 12.08 -3.48 -0.56
C ILE A 37 12.05 -3.62 0.96
N SER A 38 10.87 -3.57 1.58
CA SER A 38 10.70 -3.69 3.03
C SER A 38 11.17 -5.03 3.56
N ARG A 39 10.99 -6.16 2.84
CA ARG A 39 11.56 -7.46 3.25
C ARG A 39 13.08 -7.43 3.31
N SER A 40 13.71 -6.79 2.32
CA SER A 40 15.18 -6.64 2.30
C SER A 40 15.66 -5.81 3.49
N ILE A 41 15.00 -4.69 3.77
CA ILE A 41 15.30 -3.82 4.92
C ILE A 41 15.11 -4.55 6.24
N VAL A 42 13.98 -5.24 6.43
CA VAL A 42 13.71 -6.01 7.65
C VAL A 42 14.78 -7.06 7.89
N SER A 43 15.20 -7.78 6.84
CA SER A 43 16.26 -8.79 6.95
C SER A 43 17.58 -8.17 7.43
N GLN A 44 17.99 -7.04 6.86
CA GLN A 44 19.20 -6.31 7.27
C GLN A 44 19.10 -5.79 8.72
N GLN A 45 17.94 -5.28 9.12
CA GLN A 45 17.71 -4.77 10.47
C GLN A 45 17.64 -5.86 11.54
N ILE A 46 17.24 -7.08 11.18
CA ILE A 46 17.34 -8.24 12.06
C ILE A 46 18.81 -8.61 12.29
N GLU A 47 19.63 -8.57 11.24
CA GLU A 47 21.07 -8.86 11.32
C GLU A 47 21.83 -7.81 12.15
N SER A 48 21.45 -6.53 12.07
CA SER A 48 22.01 -5.46 12.89
C SER A 48 21.50 -5.44 14.34
N GLY A 49 20.41 -6.16 14.63
CA GLY A 49 19.75 -6.17 15.94
C GLY A 49 18.78 -5.01 16.19
N ASP A 50 18.47 -4.21 15.17
CA ASP A 50 17.51 -3.09 15.24
C ASP A 50 16.05 -3.57 15.27
N LEU A 51 15.78 -4.73 14.67
CA LEU A 51 14.46 -5.38 14.66
C LEU A 51 14.52 -6.78 15.30
N PRO A 52 13.42 -7.25 15.90
CA PRO A 52 13.37 -8.60 16.45
C PRO A 52 13.37 -9.63 15.33
N VAL A 53 13.94 -10.81 15.56
CA VAL A 53 13.96 -11.95 14.60
C VAL A 53 12.56 -12.42 14.17
N THR A 54 11.51 -11.97 14.85
CA THR A 54 10.11 -12.26 14.53
C THR A 54 9.49 -11.25 13.57
N ALA A 55 10.21 -10.18 13.22
CA ALA A 55 9.76 -9.17 12.28
C ALA A 55 9.67 -9.74 10.85
N ALA A 56 8.57 -9.44 10.18
CA ALA A 56 8.30 -9.94 8.84
C ALA A 56 7.41 -8.97 8.04
N ILE A 57 7.52 -9.06 6.72
CA ILE A 57 6.68 -8.32 5.76
C ILE A 57 5.92 -9.33 4.89
N SER A 58 4.61 -9.22 4.87
CA SER A 58 3.71 -10.05 4.06
C SER A 58 2.81 -9.20 3.15
N LEU A 59 2.25 -9.84 2.14
CA LEU A 59 1.12 -9.32 1.38
C LEU A 59 -0.11 -10.14 1.78
N ASP A 60 -1.22 -9.47 2.08
CA ASP A 60 -2.49 -10.18 2.28
C ASP A 60 -3.17 -10.54 0.95
N ASP A 61 -4.32 -11.19 1.02
CA ASP A 61 -5.11 -11.59 -0.15
C ASP A 61 -5.55 -10.39 -1.02
N ASN A 62 -5.63 -9.20 -0.42
CA ASN A 62 -5.94 -7.94 -1.08
C ASN A 62 -4.69 -7.19 -1.57
N LYS A 63 -3.52 -7.84 -1.53
CA LYS A 63 -2.20 -7.25 -1.86
C LYS A 63 -1.84 -6.03 -1.02
N GLN A 64 -2.33 -5.93 0.21
CA GLN A 64 -1.89 -4.92 1.16
C GLN A 64 -0.62 -5.37 1.86
N VAL A 65 0.31 -4.45 2.08
CA VAL A 65 1.57 -4.74 2.75
C VAL A 65 1.33 -4.74 4.26
N ASN A 66 1.70 -5.81 4.93
CA ASN A 66 1.61 -5.92 6.39
C ASN A 66 2.99 -6.10 7.01
N PHE A 67 3.27 -5.31 8.04
CA PHE A 67 4.43 -5.47 8.91
C PHE A 67 4.00 -6.14 10.21
N SER A 68 4.63 -7.26 10.54
CA SER A 68 4.29 -8.05 11.71
C SER A 68 5.51 -8.40 12.55
N PHE A 69 5.41 -8.38 13.87
CA PHE A 69 6.44 -8.90 14.78
C PHE A 69 5.81 -9.39 16.09
N ALA A 70 6.54 -10.21 16.84
CA ALA A 70 6.05 -10.76 18.11
C ALA A 70 6.80 -10.18 19.31
N LEU A 71 6.03 -9.72 20.31
CA LEU A 71 6.52 -9.28 21.61
C LEU A 71 6.02 -10.21 22.73
N LYS A 72 6.74 -10.24 23.85
CA LYS A 72 6.35 -11.01 25.05
C LYS A 72 5.29 -10.31 25.89
N GLU A 73 5.29 -8.98 25.86
CA GLU A 73 4.42 -8.13 26.66
C GLU A 73 3.78 -7.08 25.76
N TYR A 74 2.70 -6.48 26.26
CA TYR A 74 2.04 -5.41 25.54
C TYR A 74 2.89 -4.14 25.62
N ASP A 75 3.50 -3.73 24.52
CA ASP A 75 4.32 -2.51 24.44
C ASP A 75 4.14 -1.81 23.09
N LEU A 76 3.21 -0.85 23.04
CA LEU A 76 2.98 -0.04 21.84
C LEU A 76 4.13 0.92 21.52
N ASN A 77 4.90 1.37 22.52
CA ASN A 77 6.01 2.29 22.28
C ASN A 77 7.15 1.57 21.56
N LEU A 78 7.44 0.33 21.98
CA LEU A 78 8.40 -0.51 21.28
C LEU A 78 7.90 -0.88 19.87
N ALA A 79 6.60 -1.15 19.73
CA ALA A 79 5.99 -1.40 18.42
C ALA A 79 6.16 -0.22 17.46
N ASP A 80 5.89 1.00 17.92
CA ASP A 80 6.12 2.23 17.17
C ASP A 80 7.61 2.44 16.85
N THR A 81 8.50 2.11 17.78
CA THR A 81 9.96 2.20 17.57
C THR A 81 10.39 1.30 16.41
N TYR A 82 9.91 0.06 16.35
CA TYR A 82 10.22 -0.87 15.26
C TYR A 82 9.63 -0.42 13.92
N TYR A 83 8.39 0.09 13.91
CA TYR A 83 7.82 0.68 12.70
C TYR A 83 8.64 1.89 12.21
N ASN A 84 9.02 2.79 13.12
CA ASN A 84 9.80 3.97 12.78
C ASN A 84 11.21 3.60 12.27
N ALA A 85 11.82 2.55 12.82
CA ALA A 85 13.09 2.02 12.33
C ALA A 85 12.96 1.50 10.89
N LEU A 86 11.90 0.74 10.59
CA LEU A 86 11.60 0.29 9.23
C LEU A 86 11.37 1.48 8.28
N ASN A 87 10.50 2.41 8.66
CA ASN A 87 10.15 3.55 7.80
C ASN A 87 11.37 4.44 7.50
N ASN A 88 12.21 4.71 8.50
CA ASN A 88 13.42 5.52 8.33
C ASN A 88 14.42 4.88 7.34
N GLN A 89 14.59 3.56 7.39
CA GLN A 89 15.43 2.87 6.40
C GLN A 89 14.76 2.78 5.02
N PHE A 90 13.44 2.69 4.97
CA PHE A 90 12.69 2.74 3.72
C PHE A 90 12.85 4.09 3.03
N ASP A 91 12.69 5.19 3.76
CA ASP A 91 12.85 6.55 3.22
C ASP A 91 14.28 6.83 2.71
N LYS A 92 15.28 6.19 3.31
CA LYS A 92 16.70 6.29 2.92
C LYS A 92 17.12 5.29 1.83
N ASN A 93 16.24 4.36 1.46
CA ASN A 93 16.56 3.37 0.46
C ASN A 93 16.77 4.04 -0.91
N GLN A 94 17.92 3.80 -1.54
CA GLN A 94 18.27 4.46 -2.80
C GLN A 94 17.24 4.23 -3.91
N THR A 95 16.66 3.03 -3.99
CA THR A 95 15.62 2.73 -4.98
C THR A 95 14.36 3.54 -4.70
N VAL A 96 13.93 3.62 -3.44
CA VAL A 96 12.77 4.43 -3.01
C VAL A 96 13.00 5.91 -3.35
N THR A 97 14.11 6.50 -2.91
CA THR A 97 14.44 7.90 -3.19
C THR A 97 14.49 8.19 -4.69
N ALA A 98 15.11 7.30 -5.49
CA ALA A 98 15.20 7.46 -6.94
C ALA A 98 13.83 7.37 -7.61
N THR A 99 12.98 6.42 -7.24
CA THR A 99 11.63 6.28 -7.82
C THR A 99 10.76 7.49 -7.52
N ILE A 100 10.76 7.97 -6.27
CA ILE A 100 9.97 9.17 -5.88
C ILE A 100 10.47 10.40 -6.62
N LYS A 101 11.80 10.58 -6.70
CA LYS A 101 12.40 11.70 -7.45
C LYS A 101 12.02 11.65 -8.92
N ASN A 102 12.17 10.50 -9.58
CA ASN A 102 11.84 10.35 -11.00
C ASN A 102 10.36 10.63 -11.26
N TRP A 103 9.46 10.18 -10.37
CA TRP A 103 8.03 10.49 -10.47
C TRP A 103 7.76 12.00 -10.37
N LYS A 104 8.38 12.70 -9.41
CA LYS A 104 8.27 14.16 -9.27
C LYS A 104 8.83 14.90 -10.48
N ASP A 105 10.01 14.50 -10.96
CA ASP A 105 10.69 15.12 -12.10
C ASP A 105 9.82 14.99 -13.36
N ALA A 106 9.20 13.82 -13.59
CA ALA A 106 8.29 13.61 -14.71
C ALA A 106 7.04 14.52 -14.64
N ILE A 107 6.47 14.72 -13.45
CA ILE A 107 5.34 15.64 -13.28
C ILE A 107 5.78 17.09 -13.55
N ALA A 108 6.92 17.50 -13.01
CA ALA A 108 7.45 18.85 -13.20
C ALA A 108 7.75 19.14 -14.68
N GLU A 109 8.33 18.18 -15.40
CA GLU A 109 8.55 18.28 -16.84
C GLU A 109 7.23 18.47 -17.60
N GLN A 110 6.20 17.67 -17.28
CA GLN A 110 4.90 17.79 -17.94
C GLN A 110 4.21 19.13 -17.64
N LEU A 111 4.35 19.65 -16.41
CA LEU A 111 3.85 20.98 -16.05
C LEU A 111 4.51 22.09 -16.89
N ASN A 112 5.82 22.01 -17.09
CA ASN A 112 6.57 22.94 -17.93
C ASN A 112 6.13 22.86 -19.40
N ILE A 113 6.05 21.64 -19.96
CA ILE A 113 5.58 21.43 -21.35
C ILE A 113 4.17 22.01 -21.54
N ASN A 114 3.28 21.80 -20.58
CA ASN A 114 1.93 22.35 -20.63
C ASN A 114 1.95 23.89 -20.57
N SER A 115 2.79 24.47 -19.72
CA SER A 115 2.94 25.92 -19.58
C SER A 115 3.41 26.56 -20.89
N ASP A 116 4.47 26.01 -21.48
CA ASP A 116 5.01 26.48 -22.76
C ASP A 116 3.99 26.36 -23.89
N SER A 117 3.21 25.26 -23.89
CA SER A 117 2.15 25.02 -24.87
C SER A 117 1.00 26.02 -24.72
N ILE A 118 0.57 26.30 -23.48
CA ILE A 118 -0.46 27.32 -23.19
C ILE A 118 0.02 28.69 -23.65
N GLU A 119 1.26 29.09 -23.35
CA GLU A 119 1.82 30.36 -23.81
C GLU A 119 1.82 30.45 -25.33
N LYS A 120 2.25 29.39 -26.02
CA LYS A 120 2.25 29.30 -27.48
C LYS A 120 0.84 29.45 -28.06
N TYR A 121 -0.15 28.72 -27.55
CA TYR A 121 -1.52 28.81 -28.04
C TYR A 121 -2.13 30.19 -27.77
N ASN A 122 -1.88 30.77 -26.59
CA ASN A 122 -2.33 32.14 -26.28
C ASN A 122 -1.72 33.18 -27.24
N LYS A 123 -0.45 33.04 -27.64
CA LYS A 123 0.16 33.88 -28.68
C LYS A 123 -0.53 33.71 -30.04
N LEU A 124 -0.83 32.47 -30.45
CA LEU A 124 -1.54 32.18 -31.71
C LEU A 124 -2.95 32.76 -31.71
N ILE A 125 -3.71 32.58 -30.62
CA ILE A 125 -5.03 33.17 -30.40
C ILE A 125 -4.96 34.70 -30.52
N SER A 126 -4.00 35.34 -29.82
CA SER A 126 -3.82 36.80 -29.86
C SER A 126 -3.54 37.30 -31.28
N ASN A 127 -2.71 36.59 -32.03
CA ASN A 127 -2.40 36.92 -33.42
C ASN A 127 -3.64 36.79 -34.32
N ASP A 128 -4.38 35.68 -34.22
CA ASP A 128 -5.60 35.46 -35.00
C ASP A 128 -6.69 36.49 -34.65
N TYR A 129 -6.84 36.90 -33.38
CA TYR A 129 -7.73 38.01 -33.00
C TYR A 129 -7.31 39.35 -33.61
N LYS A 130 -6.00 39.65 -33.67
CA LYS A 130 -5.51 40.88 -34.33
C LYS A 130 -5.84 40.87 -35.83
N TYR A 131 -5.67 39.73 -36.51
CA TYR A 131 -6.03 39.59 -37.92
C TYR A 131 -7.53 39.75 -38.14
N LEU A 132 -8.37 39.11 -37.31
CA LEU A 132 -9.83 39.29 -37.35
C LEU A 132 -10.24 40.75 -37.17
N LYS A 133 -9.63 41.47 -36.21
CA LYS A 133 -9.89 42.88 -35.98
C LYS A 133 -9.53 43.71 -37.22
N ASN A 134 -8.35 43.49 -37.79
CA ASN A 134 -7.91 44.20 -38.99
C ASN A 134 -8.84 43.91 -40.18
N LEU A 135 -9.20 42.65 -40.41
CA LEU A 135 -10.17 42.26 -41.44
C LEU A 135 -11.51 42.97 -41.21
N SER A 136 -12.05 42.94 -39.99
CA SER A 136 -13.34 43.57 -39.66
C SER A 136 -13.40 45.09 -39.90
N THR A 137 -12.23 45.76 -39.93
CA THR A 137 -12.13 47.20 -40.21
C THR A 137 -12.05 47.55 -41.70
N GLN A 138 -11.90 46.55 -42.58
CA GLN A 138 -11.88 46.76 -44.02
C GLN A 138 -13.31 46.96 -44.55
N LYS A 139 -13.50 47.97 -45.40
CA LYS A 139 -14.83 48.40 -45.90
C LYS A 139 -15.54 47.38 -46.81
N ASP A 140 -14.84 46.36 -47.30
CA ASP A 140 -15.31 45.46 -48.38
C ASP A 140 -15.24 43.97 -47.98
N LEU A 141 -15.95 43.60 -46.91
CA LEU A 141 -16.02 42.22 -46.38
C LEU A 141 -17.19 41.39 -46.92
N SER A 142 -17.96 41.93 -47.86
CA SER A 142 -19.19 41.33 -48.39
C SER A 142 -18.96 40.17 -49.36
N GLY A 143 -17.72 39.91 -49.77
CA GLY A 143 -17.37 38.78 -50.63
C GLY A 143 -17.32 37.44 -49.89
N MET A 144 -17.81 36.37 -50.53
CA MET A 144 -17.71 34.97 -50.06
C MET A 144 -16.30 34.54 -49.61
N PRO A 145 -15.19 35.00 -50.24
CA PRO A 145 -13.84 34.72 -49.76
C PRO A 145 -13.52 35.34 -48.38
N ALA A 146 -14.02 36.55 -48.09
CA ALA A 146 -13.80 37.22 -46.82
C ALA A 146 -14.56 36.54 -45.67
N GLN A 147 -15.80 36.12 -45.92
CA GLN A 147 -16.59 35.34 -44.95
C GLN A 147 -15.95 33.98 -44.64
N THR A 148 -15.41 33.29 -45.66
CA THR A 148 -14.70 32.02 -45.49
C THR A 148 -13.44 32.20 -44.64
N LEU A 149 -12.69 33.28 -44.88
CA LEU A 149 -11.49 33.60 -44.12
C LEU A 149 -11.82 33.91 -42.65
N LEU A 150 -12.85 34.72 -42.38
CA LEU A 150 -13.34 35.01 -41.03
C LEU A 150 -13.73 33.73 -40.28
N ALA A 151 -14.49 32.85 -40.92
CA ALA A 151 -14.89 31.57 -40.34
C ALA A 151 -13.67 30.68 -40.01
N SER A 152 -12.66 30.66 -40.89
CA SER A 152 -11.42 29.90 -40.65
C SER A 152 -10.66 30.42 -39.43
N TYR A 153 -10.46 31.74 -39.30
CA TYR A 153 -9.80 32.32 -38.13
C TYR A 153 -10.57 32.05 -36.83
N LEU A 154 -11.89 32.20 -36.84
CA LEU A 154 -12.73 31.88 -35.66
C LEU A 154 -12.62 30.41 -35.26
N SER A 155 -12.67 29.50 -36.23
CA SER A 155 -12.52 28.06 -35.98
C SER A 155 -11.14 27.70 -35.41
N ARG A 156 -10.06 28.33 -35.88
CA ARG A 156 -8.73 28.13 -35.29
C ARG A 156 -8.63 28.65 -33.87
N ILE A 157 -9.18 29.83 -33.60
CA ILE A 157 -9.20 30.41 -32.25
C ILE A 157 -9.93 29.46 -31.30
N ASP A 158 -11.13 28.99 -31.66
CA ASP A 158 -11.89 28.04 -30.84
C ASP A 158 -11.08 26.77 -30.59
N ASN A 159 -10.47 26.19 -31.63
CA ASN A 159 -9.61 25.01 -31.49
C ASN A 159 -8.44 25.24 -30.51
N TYR A 160 -7.71 26.36 -30.63
CA TYR A 160 -6.63 26.69 -29.71
C TYR A 160 -7.14 26.93 -28.28
N GLN A 161 -8.31 27.55 -28.11
CA GLN A 161 -8.92 27.75 -26.79
C GLN A 161 -9.26 26.41 -26.13
N GLN A 162 -9.81 25.45 -26.88
CA GLN A 162 -10.06 24.09 -26.37
C GLN A 162 -8.75 23.40 -25.92
N HIS A 163 -7.67 23.57 -26.69
CA HIS A 163 -6.36 23.05 -26.30
C HIS A 163 -5.84 23.70 -25.00
N VAL A 164 -5.96 25.03 -24.86
CA VAL A 164 -5.58 25.74 -23.62
C VAL A 164 -6.38 25.20 -22.43
N TYR A 165 -7.70 25.12 -22.53
CA TYR A 165 -8.53 24.62 -21.44
C TYR A 165 -8.18 23.18 -21.02
N SER A 166 -7.91 22.31 -21.99
CA SER A 166 -7.48 20.93 -21.72
C SER A 166 -6.13 20.88 -20.99
N LEU A 167 -5.18 21.72 -21.40
CA LEU A 167 -3.86 21.80 -20.79
C LEU A 167 -3.92 22.37 -19.37
N GLU A 168 -4.69 23.44 -19.14
CA GLU A 168 -4.91 24.03 -17.81
C GLU A 168 -5.53 23.02 -16.84
N LYS A 169 -6.54 22.26 -17.31
CA LYS A 169 -7.13 21.18 -16.52
C LYS A 169 -6.10 20.11 -16.15
N THR A 170 -5.23 19.77 -17.10
CA THR A 170 -4.16 18.79 -16.88
C THR A 170 -3.13 19.32 -15.87
N GLN A 171 -2.70 20.58 -15.97
CA GLN A 171 -1.80 21.21 -15.00
C GLN A 171 -2.39 21.17 -13.59
N LYS A 172 -3.64 21.59 -13.44
CA LYS A 172 -4.32 21.54 -12.15
C LYS A 172 -4.35 20.13 -11.57
N ASN A 173 -4.56 19.11 -12.41
CA ASN A 173 -4.54 17.72 -11.95
C ASN A 173 -3.14 17.32 -11.46
N LEU A 174 -2.10 17.60 -12.24
CA LEU A 174 -0.71 17.30 -11.89
C LEU A 174 -0.26 18.01 -10.59
N GLU A 175 -0.66 19.27 -10.41
CA GLU A 175 -0.41 20.02 -9.17
C GLU A 175 -1.11 19.38 -7.96
N MET A 176 -2.36 18.91 -8.13
CA MET A 176 -3.06 18.19 -7.07
C MET A 176 -2.39 16.86 -6.72
N GLN A 177 -1.86 16.14 -7.71
CA GLN A 177 -1.09 14.92 -7.48
C GLN A 177 0.15 15.20 -6.63
N LEU A 178 0.93 16.24 -6.97
CA LEU A 178 2.09 16.66 -6.16
C LEU A 178 1.69 17.07 -4.74
N LYS A 179 0.61 17.83 -4.59
CA LYS A 179 0.16 18.33 -3.27
C LYS A 179 -0.36 17.21 -2.36
N SER A 180 -0.96 16.18 -2.94
CA SER A 180 -1.52 15.04 -2.20
C SER A 180 -0.53 13.89 -2.01
N ALA A 181 0.68 14.01 -2.56
CA ALA A 181 1.69 12.97 -2.49
C ALA A 181 2.10 12.68 -1.04
N ASN A 182 2.04 11.41 -0.66
CA ASN A 182 2.73 10.87 0.49
C ASN A 182 3.87 9.98 0.01
N GLU A 183 5.09 10.36 0.37
CA GLU A 183 6.33 9.77 -0.16
C GLU A 183 6.86 8.61 0.69
N SER A 184 6.39 8.51 1.94
CA SER A 184 6.86 7.53 2.91
C SER A 184 5.86 6.39 3.11
N LEU A 185 6.29 5.36 3.85
CA LEU A 185 5.31 4.42 4.39
C LEU A 185 4.47 5.13 5.44
N SER A 186 3.19 4.77 5.49
CA SER A 186 2.29 5.23 6.54
C SER A 186 1.50 4.06 7.10
N LYS A 187 1.13 4.14 8.38
CA LYS A 187 0.26 3.13 9.01
C LYS A 187 -1.17 3.39 8.59
N ILE A 188 -1.86 2.35 8.12
CA ILE A 188 -3.31 2.38 7.94
C ILE A 188 -3.93 1.94 9.27
N GLY A 189 -4.45 2.91 10.02
CA GLY A 189 -4.96 2.67 11.37
C GLY A 189 -3.84 2.47 12.40
N GLY A 190 -4.07 1.58 13.37
CA GLY A 190 -3.13 1.25 14.45
C GLY A 190 -2.63 -0.18 14.38
N PHE A 191 -1.79 -0.56 15.35
CA PHE A 191 -1.41 -1.96 15.51
C PHE A 191 -2.61 -2.81 15.93
N THR A 192 -2.82 -3.90 15.22
CA THR A 192 -3.67 -5.00 15.66
C THR A 192 -2.82 -6.01 16.42
N ILE A 193 -3.39 -6.64 17.45
CA ILE A 193 -2.65 -7.53 18.36
C ILE A 193 -3.35 -8.86 18.46
N ASP A 194 -2.69 -9.91 17.97
CA ASP A 194 -3.18 -11.27 18.03
C ASP A 194 -2.47 -12.05 19.15
N LYS A 195 -3.25 -12.71 20.00
CA LYS A 195 -2.71 -13.66 20.99
C LYS A 195 -2.55 -15.02 20.33
N LYS A 196 -1.31 -15.52 20.24
CA LYS A 196 -1.07 -16.92 19.86
C LYS A 196 -1.46 -17.85 21.02
N ASN A 197 -2.75 -18.22 21.11
CA ASN A 197 -3.20 -19.28 22.00
C ASN A 197 -2.83 -20.64 21.38
N LYS A 198 -1.95 -21.40 22.03
CA LYS A 198 -1.59 -22.77 21.60
C LYS A 198 -2.82 -23.68 21.70
N GLN A 199 -3.32 -24.14 20.55
CA GLN A 199 -4.21 -25.31 20.40
C GLN A 199 -3.56 -26.65 20.84
N ASN A 200 -2.39 -26.65 21.51
CA ASN A 200 -1.62 -27.85 21.84
C ASN A 200 -2.01 -28.52 23.17
N VAL A 201 -3.02 -28.02 23.88
CA VAL A 201 -3.50 -28.67 25.13
C VAL A 201 -4.26 -29.98 24.82
N ILE A 202 -4.82 -30.12 23.61
CA ILE A 202 -5.63 -31.30 23.23
C ILE A 202 -4.76 -32.56 23.08
N ILE A 203 -3.51 -32.44 22.59
CA ILE A 203 -2.65 -33.61 22.34
C ILE A 203 -2.12 -34.19 23.65
N VAL A 204 -1.68 -33.34 24.60
CA VAL A 204 -1.20 -33.81 25.91
C VAL A 204 -2.35 -34.34 26.76
N GLY A 205 -3.52 -33.69 26.71
CA GLY A 205 -4.75 -34.20 27.35
C GLY A 205 -5.19 -35.55 26.77
N GLY A 206 -5.14 -35.71 25.45
CA GLY A 206 -5.50 -36.96 24.76
C GLY A 206 -4.60 -38.14 25.13
N VAL A 207 -3.28 -37.92 25.26
CA VAL A 207 -2.33 -38.97 25.65
C VAL A 207 -2.52 -39.38 27.12
N VAL A 208 -2.71 -38.41 28.02
CA VAL A 208 -2.97 -38.72 29.45
C VAL A 208 -4.31 -39.43 29.61
N PHE A 209 -5.34 -39.02 28.87
CA PHE A 209 -6.65 -39.67 28.90
C PHE A 209 -6.60 -41.11 28.34
N ALA A 210 -5.86 -41.34 27.26
CA ALA A 210 -5.64 -42.69 26.71
C ALA A 210 -4.88 -43.60 27.68
N PHE A 211 -3.90 -43.06 28.42
CA PHE A 211 -3.16 -43.82 29.44
C PHE A 211 -4.07 -44.23 30.60
N ILE A 212 -4.92 -43.31 31.08
CA ILE A 212 -5.91 -43.59 32.14
C ILE A 212 -6.91 -44.67 31.69
N LEU A 213 -7.43 -44.58 30.46
CA LEU A 213 -8.34 -45.59 29.90
C LEU A 213 -7.68 -46.97 29.77
N GLY A 214 -6.41 -47.01 29.34
CA GLY A 214 -5.62 -48.25 29.27
C GLY A 214 -5.46 -48.92 30.64
N CYS A 215 -5.12 -48.14 31.67
CA CYS A 215 -5.01 -48.64 33.05
C CYS A 215 -6.35 -49.19 33.58
N LEU A 216 -7.45 -48.48 33.31
CA LEU A 216 -8.81 -48.90 33.69
C LEU A 216 -9.22 -50.22 33.04
N ALA A 217 -8.91 -50.42 31.76
CA ALA A 217 -9.23 -51.65 31.05
C ALA A 217 -8.46 -52.87 31.60
N VAL A 218 -7.19 -52.69 31.97
CA VAL A 218 -6.38 -53.75 32.59
C VAL A 218 -6.90 -54.11 33.98
N MET A 219 -7.25 -53.11 34.81
CA MET A 219 -7.85 -53.31 36.13
C MET A 219 -9.17 -54.09 36.04
N LEU A 220 -10.06 -53.70 35.12
CA LEU A 220 -11.32 -54.42 34.87
C LEU A 220 -11.09 -55.86 34.43
N LYS A 221 -10.14 -56.10 33.52
CA LYS A 221 -9.79 -57.45 33.06
C LYS A 221 -9.28 -58.32 34.22
N VAL A 222 -8.39 -57.80 35.06
CA VAL A 222 -7.86 -58.52 36.23
C VAL A 222 -8.97 -58.82 37.23
N PHE A 223 -9.84 -57.85 37.50
CA PHE A 223 -10.97 -58.03 38.41
C PHE A 223 -11.89 -59.15 37.94
N VAL A 224 -12.38 -59.09 36.70
CA VAL A 224 -13.26 -60.10 36.09
C VAL A 224 -12.61 -61.48 36.05
N THR A 225 -11.32 -61.57 35.69
CA THR A 225 -10.61 -62.86 35.64
C THR A 225 -10.48 -63.49 37.03
N ASN A 226 -10.27 -62.68 38.07
CA ASN A 226 -10.18 -63.17 39.45
C ASN A 226 -11.54 -63.49 40.06
N THR A 227 -12.63 -62.83 39.65
CA THR A 227 -13.99 -63.19 40.13
C THR A 227 -14.50 -64.46 39.48
N ILE A 228 -14.16 -64.73 38.21
CA ILE A 228 -14.61 -65.93 37.48
C ILE A 228 -13.76 -67.17 37.83
N ARG A 229 -12.49 -66.99 38.23
CA ARG A 229 -11.58 -68.08 38.62
C ARG A 229 -11.70 -68.54 40.08
N GLN A 230 -12.76 -68.18 40.80
CA GLN A 230 -13.18 -68.95 41.97
C GLN A 230 -14.21 -70.01 41.53
N PRO A 231 -13.79 -71.22 41.12
CA PRO A 231 -14.71 -72.33 41.08
C PRO A 231 -15.11 -72.68 42.52
N LYS A 232 -16.43 -72.83 42.69
CA LYS A 232 -17.11 -73.54 43.78
C LYS A 232 -16.18 -74.53 44.49
N ALA A 233 -15.85 -74.23 45.74
CA ALA A 233 -15.65 -75.28 46.72
C ALA A 233 -17.03 -75.77 47.16
N GLU A 234 -17.09 -77.07 47.49
CA GLU A 234 -18.20 -77.77 48.17
C GLU A 234 -19.34 -78.30 47.26
N SER A 235 -19.22 -79.57 46.85
CA SER A 235 -19.79 -80.72 47.59
C SER A 235 -19.21 -82.02 47.05
#